data_AF-A0A2S9G559-F1
#
_entry.id   AF-A0A2S9G559-F1
#
_cell.length_a   1.000
_cell.length_b   1.000
_cell.length_c   1.000
_cell.angle_alpha   90.00
_cell.angle_beta   90.00
_cell.angle_gamma   90.00
#
_symmetry.space_group_name_H-M   'P 1'
#
loop_
_entity.id
_entity.type
_entity.pdbx_description
1 polymer ?
#
loop_
_entity_poly.entity_id
_entity_poly.type
_entity_poly.pdbx_seq_one_letter_code
_entity_poly.pdbx_strand_id
1 'polypeptide(L)'
;SLRANPNYWGGPPGISGVTFRFISEPSTALSALQAGEVDWTDSIPPQRVAQLRSDESLRLAVTPSNDYWYLALNEARSPWNDVRV
;
A
#
# COMPACT_ATOMS: atom_id res chain seq x y z
N SER A 1 -12.08 7.49 9.45
CA SER A 1 -11.33 8.72 9.14
C SER A 1 -10.65 9.22 10.41
N LEU A 2 -9.59 10.00 10.27
CA LEU A 2 -8.86 10.64 11.35
C LEU A 2 -8.96 12.16 11.19
N ARG A 3 -8.94 12.88 12.31
CA ARG A 3 -8.87 14.35 12.33
C ARG A 3 -7.55 14.80 12.93
N ALA A 4 -7.07 15.95 12.49
CA ALA A 4 -5.87 16.56 13.05
C ALA A 4 -6.04 16.80 14.56
N ASN A 5 -5.01 16.44 15.33
CA ASN A 5 -4.90 16.85 16.72
C ASN A 5 -4.14 18.20 16.76
N PRO A 6 -4.81 19.35 16.98
CA PRO A 6 -4.15 20.65 17.00
C PRO A 6 -3.19 20.80 18.19
N ASN A 7 -3.37 19.97 19.23
CA ASN A 7 -2.59 20.01 20.47
C ASN A 7 -1.50 18.92 20.49
N TYR A 8 -1.12 18.35 19.33
CA TYR A 8 -0.04 17.38 19.28
C TYR A 8 1.26 18.03 19.74
N TRP A 9 2.00 17.34 20.62
CA TRP A 9 3.20 17.87 21.28
C TRP A 9 4.33 18.23 20.30
N GLY A 10 4.35 17.63 19.11
CA GLY A 10 5.27 17.97 18.01
C GLY A 10 4.78 19.09 17.09
N GLY A 11 3.68 19.76 17.44
CA GLY A 11 3.01 20.76 16.60
C GLY A 11 1.82 20.20 15.81
N PRO A 12 0.91 21.06 15.34
CA PRO A 12 -0.29 20.63 14.61
C PRO A 12 0.09 20.06 13.22
N PRO A 13 -0.58 18.99 12.75
CA PRO A 13 -0.40 18.49 11.39
C PRO A 13 -0.76 19.54 10.32
N GLY A 14 -0.07 19.53 9.18
CA GLY A 14 -0.32 20.45 8.06
C GLY A 14 -1.60 20.17 7.25
N ILE A 15 -2.34 19.10 7.58
CA ILE A 15 -3.62 18.72 6.97
C ILE A 15 -4.68 18.58 8.06
N SER A 16 -5.95 18.80 7.71
CA SER A 16 -7.07 18.78 8.67
C SER A 16 -7.51 17.37 9.09
N GLY A 17 -7.16 16.34 8.31
CA GLY A 17 -7.52 14.95 8.58
C GLY A 17 -7.18 14.03 7.41
N VAL A 18 -7.51 12.74 7.59
CA VAL A 18 -7.30 11.69 6.58
C VAL A 18 -8.53 10.79 6.52
N THR A 19 -8.97 10.44 5.31
CA THR A 19 -10.00 9.42 5.09
C THR A 19 -9.36 8.23 4.40
N PHE A 20 -9.56 7.05 4.97
CA PHE A 20 -9.10 5.79 4.37
C PHE A 20 -10.24 5.23 3.50
N ARG A 21 -9.94 4.97 2.23
CA ARG A 21 -10.86 4.33 1.28
C ARG A 21 -10.29 2.96 0.90
N PHE A 22 -11.03 1.90 1.21
CA PHE A 22 -10.62 0.55 0.85
C PHE A 22 -10.93 0.27 -0.62
N ILE A 23 -9.89 0.04 -1.42
CA ILE A 23 -10.01 -0.37 -2.82
C ILE A 23 -9.16 -1.62 -2.98
N SER A 24 -9.81 -2.78 -3.08
CA SER A 24 -9.11 -4.07 -3.05
C SER A 24 -8.34 -4.38 -4.32
N GLU A 25 -8.76 -3.83 -5.46
CA GLU A 25 -8.15 -4.13 -6.75
C GLU A 25 -7.14 -3.02 -7.14
N PRO A 26 -5.85 -3.36 -7.38
CA PRO A 26 -4.80 -2.36 -7.62
C PRO A 26 -5.01 -1.48 -8.87
N SER A 27 -5.56 -2.02 -9.96
CA SER A 27 -5.82 -1.24 -11.19
C SER A 27 -6.90 -0.17 -10.96
N THR A 28 -7.89 -0.48 -10.13
CA THR A 28 -8.97 0.39 -9.69
C THR A 28 -8.42 1.48 -8.78
N ALA A 29 -7.49 1.13 -7.87
CA ALA A 29 -6.81 2.11 -7.02
C ALA A 29 -5.96 3.09 -7.85
N LEU A 30 -5.21 2.60 -8.84
CA LEU A 30 -4.43 3.44 -9.74
C LEU A 30 -5.32 4.36 -10.59
N SER A 31 -6.44 3.84 -11.11
CA SER A 31 -7.41 4.64 -11.88
C SER A 31 -8.04 5.74 -11.02
N ALA A 32 -8.37 5.44 -9.77
CA ALA A 32 -8.88 6.43 -8.82
C ALA A 32 -7.87 7.54 -8.51
N LEU A 33 -6.58 7.20 -8.37
CA LEU A 33 -5.51 8.18 -8.20
C LEU A 33 -5.40 9.09 -9.43
N GLN A 34 -5.39 8.50 -10.64
CA GLN A 34 -5.32 9.25 -11.90
C GLN A 34 -6.54 10.16 -12.12
N ALA A 35 -7.72 9.75 -11.64
CA ALA A 35 -8.95 10.54 -11.67
C ALA A 35 -9.02 11.61 -10.57
N GLY A 36 -8.07 11.65 -9.62
CA GLY A 36 -8.06 12.58 -8.50
C GLY A 36 -9.09 12.26 -7.41
N GLU A 37 -9.62 11.04 -7.38
CA GLU A 37 -10.56 10.61 -6.34
C GLU A 37 -9.88 10.23 -5.02
N VAL A 38 -8.59 9.89 -5.09
CA VAL A 38 -7.71 9.67 -3.93
C VAL A 38 -6.40 10.40 -4.16
N ASP A 39 -5.78 10.89 -3.09
CA ASP A 39 -4.53 11.65 -3.18
C ASP A 39 -3.28 10.75 -3.15
N TRP A 40 -3.42 9.50 -2.69
CA TRP A 40 -2.31 8.57 -2.50
C TRP A 40 -2.77 7.11 -2.46
N THR A 41 -1.93 6.19 -2.97
CA THR A 41 -2.08 4.74 -2.79
C THR A 41 -0.73 4.04 -2.92
N ASP A 42 -0.55 2.95 -2.16
CA ASP A 42 0.55 1.97 -2.31
C ASP A 42 0.12 0.72 -3.12
N SER A 43 -1.17 0.61 -3.47
CA SER A 43 -1.73 -0.49 -4.24
C SER A 43 -1.49 -0.30 -5.74
N ILE A 44 -0.23 -0.43 -6.14
CA ILE A 44 0.21 -0.26 -7.52
C ILE A 44 0.44 -1.64 -8.17
N PRO A 45 -0.19 -1.95 -9.33
CA PRO A 45 0.10 -3.17 -10.06
C PRO A 45 1.60 -3.22 -10.43
N PRO A 46 2.36 -4.28 -10.09
CA PRO A 46 3.80 -4.35 -10.36
C PRO A 46 4.17 -4.12 -11.83
N GLN A 47 3.31 -4.57 -12.75
CA GLN A 47 3.51 -4.44 -14.20
C GLN A 47 3.45 -2.97 -14.67
N ARG A 48 2.84 -2.07 -13.88
CA ARG A 48 2.69 -0.64 -14.21
C ARG A 48 3.85 0.21 -13.68
N VAL A 49 4.67 -0.31 -12.77
CA VAL A 49 5.77 0.43 -12.13
C VAL A 49 6.74 1.00 -13.16
N ALA A 50 7.13 0.22 -14.18
CA ALA A 50 8.05 0.68 -15.22
C ALA A 50 7.46 1.85 -16.03
N GLN A 51 6.18 1.77 -16.39
CA GLN A 51 5.47 2.84 -17.11
C GLN A 51 5.33 4.11 -16.24
N LEU A 52 5.00 3.95 -14.96
CA LEU A 52 4.81 5.06 -14.03
C LEU A 52 6.11 5.83 -13.72
N ARG A 53 7.29 5.22 -13.91
CA ARG A 53 8.57 5.93 -13.78
C ARG A 53 8.75 7.04 -14.83
N SER A 54 8.11 6.91 -15.99
CA SER A 54 8.14 7.90 -17.07
C SER A 54 6.92 8.82 -17.09
N ASP A 55 5.99 8.66 -16.16
CA ASP A 55 4.77 9.46 -16.08
C ASP A 55 5.01 10.69 -15.19
N GLU A 56 5.07 11.88 -15.79
CA GLU A 56 5.28 13.14 -15.06
C GLU A 56 4.03 13.61 -14.31
N SER A 57 2.85 13.04 -14.58
CA SER A 57 1.61 13.41 -13.89
C SER A 57 1.50 12.84 -12.48
N LEU A 58 2.31 11.83 -12.15
CA LEU A 58 2.31 11.15 -10.86
C LEU A 58 3.71 11.08 -10.27
N ARG A 59 3.80 11.24 -8.95
CA ARG A 59 5.06 11.04 -8.22
C ARG A 59 5.17 9.59 -7.76
N LEU A 60 5.94 8.78 -8.47
CA LEU A 60 6.27 7.43 -8.03
C LEU A 60 7.42 7.43 -7.01
N ALA A 61 7.21 6.81 -5.85
CA ALA A 61 8.26 6.52 -4.87
C ALA A 61 8.41 5.00 -4.70
N VAL A 62 9.66 4.54 -4.59
CA VAL A 62 9.97 3.12 -4.35
C VAL A 62 10.94 3.04 -3.17
N THR A 63 10.57 2.28 -2.16
CA THR A 63 11.35 2.07 -0.94
C THR A 63 11.31 0.59 -0.56
N PRO A 64 12.36 0.04 0.08
CA PRO A 64 12.28 -1.27 0.71
C PRO A 64 11.10 -1.33 1.68
N SER A 65 10.36 -2.43 1.66
CA SER A 65 9.31 -2.73 2.65
C SER A 65 9.90 -3.52 3.82
N ASN A 66 9.29 -3.37 4.99
CA ASN A 66 9.52 -4.26 6.13
C ASN A 66 8.67 -5.55 6.05
N ASP A 67 7.80 -5.67 5.05
CA ASP A 67 7.00 -6.87 4.83
C ASP A 67 7.84 -8.01 4.26
N TYR A 68 7.56 -9.23 4.73
CA TYR A 68 8.16 -10.44 4.23
C TYR A 68 7.06 -11.41 3.77
N TRP A 69 7.07 -11.71 2.47
CA TRP A 69 6.11 -12.62 1.86
C TRP A 69 6.72 -14.02 1.83
N TYR A 70 6.02 -14.99 2.40
CA TYR A 70 6.47 -16.38 2.47
C TYR A 70 5.31 -17.34 2.28
N LEU A 71 5.64 -18.56 1.88
CA LEU A 71 4.71 -19.68 1.90
C LEU A 71 4.93 -20.43 3.22
N ALA A 72 3.88 -20.50 4.03
CA ALA A 72 3.86 -21.33 5.22
C ALA A 72 3.22 -22.68 4.89
N LEU A 73 3.87 -23.76 5.32
CA LEU A 73 3.28 -25.08 5.25
C LEU A 73 2.44 -25.32 6.51
N ASN A 74 1.31 -26.02 6.35
CA ASN A 74 0.53 -26.45 7.50
C ASN A 74 1.14 -27.72 8.09
N GLU A 75 2.09 -27.56 9.01
CA GLU A 75 2.82 -28.66 9.66
C GLU A 75 1.94 -29.58 10.54
N ALA A 76 0.65 -29.26 10.71
CA ALA A 76 -0.32 -30.17 11.31
C ALA A 76 -0.87 -31.23 10.33
N ARG A 77 -0.46 -31.22 9.05
CA ARG A 77 -0.94 -32.11 7.99
C ARG A 77 0.21 -32.86 7.33
N SER A 78 0.01 -34.15 7.03
CA SER A 78 0.91 -34.93 6.18
C SER A 78 0.84 -34.45 4.71
N PRO A 79 1.97 -34.40 3.96
CA PRO A 79 3.33 -34.77 4.38
C PRO A 79 4.12 -33.63 5.04
N TRP A 80 3.53 -32.44 5.17
CA TRP A 80 4.17 -31.21 5.65
C TRP A 80 4.64 -31.24 7.11
N ASN A 81 4.39 -32.32 7.83
CA ASN A 81 4.86 -32.56 9.19
C ASN A 81 6.19 -33.34 9.25
N ASP A 82 6.72 -33.79 8.11
CA ASP A 82 8.04 -34.42 7.99
C ASP A 82 9.04 -33.39 7.46
N VAL A 83 10.07 -33.05 8.24
CA VAL A 83 11.09 -32.04 7.87
C VAL A 83 11.85 -32.36 6.57
N ARG A 84 11.76 -33.60 6.08
CA ARG A 84 12.36 -34.04 4.81
C ARG A 84 11.51 -33.70 3.58
N VAL A 85 10.26 -33.26 3.76
CA VAL A 85 9.28 -32.98 2.70
C VAL A 85 8.77 -31.54 2.78
#